data_AF-A0A2N1PEA3-F1
#
_entry.id   AF-A0A2N1PEA3-F1
#
_cell.length_a   1.000
_cell.length_b   1.000
_cell.length_c   1.000
_cell.angle_alpha   90.00
_cell.angle_beta   90.00
_cell.angle_gamma   90.00
#
_symmetry.space_group_name_H-M   'P 1'
#
loop_
_entity.id
_entity.type
_entity.pdbx_description
1 polymer ?
#
loop_
_entity_poly.entity_id
_entity_poly.type
_entity_poly.pdbx_seq_one_letter_code
_entity_poly.pdbx_strand_id
1 'polypeptide(L)'
;MQNTMRNKETFKEAFLNGLKDTFNADLNDSTIYQRYTVLATLLDQNLTDDFEKTTRTVKEKNLKKTIYFSMEFLMGRMITNNLQNSGYYDVV
;
A
#
# COMPACT_ATOMS: atom_id res chain seq x y z
N MET A 1 -12.84 -3.31 -5.82
CA MET A 1 -12.07 -3.74 -4.63
C MET A 1 -12.39 -2.80 -3.47
N GLN A 2 -12.30 -3.28 -2.21
CA GLN A 2 -12.68 -2.50 -1.04
C GLN A 2 -11.76 -1.29 -0.90
N ASN A 3 -12.33 -0.09 -0.91
CA ASN A 3 -11.60 1.16 -0.68
C ASN A 3 -11.33 1.31 0.82
N THR A 4 -10.42 0.49 1.32
CA THR A 4 -10.15 0.31 2.77
C THR A 4 -9.55 1.56 3.40
N MET A 5 -8.99 2.47 2.60
CA MET A 5 -8.31 3.70 3.05
C MET A 5 -9.15 4.97 2.82
N ARG A 6 -10.45 4.86 2.52
CA ARG A 6 -11.29 6.02 2.17
C ARG A 6 -11.46 7.02 3.33
N ASN A 7 -11.55 6.52 4.55
CA ASN A 7 -11.65 7.33 5.76
C ASN A 7 -11.12 6.53 6.96
N LYS A 8 -10.94 7.22 8.09
CA LYS A 8 -10.29 6.68 9.28
C LYS A 8 -11.02 5.45 9.84
N GLU A 9 -12.33 5.41 9.72
CA GLU A 9 -13.15 4.36 10.32
C GLU A 9 -13.06 3.07 9.48
N THR A 10 -13.15 3.20 8.16
CA THR A 10 -12.91 2.08 7.24
C THR A 10 -11.48 1.55 7.35
N PHE A 11 -10.50 2.44 7.51
CA PHE A 11 -9.11 2.04 7.71
C PHE A 11 -8.92 1.23 8.99
N LYS A 12 -9.41 1.72 10.13
CA LYS A 12 -9.29 1.01 11.41
C LYS A 12 -9.90 -0.39 11.33
N GLU A 13 -11.08 -0.52 10.73
CA GLU A 13 -11.73 -1.82 10.57
C GLU A 13 -10.87 -2.77 9.73
N ALA A 14 -10.41 -2.32 8.56
CA ALA A 14 -9.55 -3.11 7.69
C ALA A 14 -8.22 -3.47 8.36
N PHE A 15 -7.64 -2.55 9.13
CA PHE A 15 -6.39 -2.77 9.85
C PHE A 15 -6.52 -3.79 10.98
N LEU A 16 -7.59 -3.70 11.78
CA LEU A 16 -7.85 -4.66 12.85
C LEU A 16 -8.18 -6.05 12.30
N ASN A 17 -8.97 -6.12 11.23
CA ASN A 17 -9.24 -7.38 10.54
C ASN A 17 -7.94 -7.96 9.96
N GLY A 18 -7.10 -7.14 9.32
CA GLY A 18 -5.81 -7.58 8.80
C GLY A 18 -4.88 -8.15 9.88
N LEU A 19 -4.85 -7.57 11.08
CA LEU A 19 -4.09 -8.10 12.22
C LEU A 19 -4.61 -9.48 12.66
N LYS A 20 -5.93 -9.63 12.74
CA LYS A 20 -6.58 -10.91 13.07
C LYS A 20 -6.35 -11.96 11.99
N ASP A 21 -6.57 -11.62 10.74
CA ASP A 21 -6.51 -12.56 9.63
C ASP A 21 -5.07 -13.02 9.34
N THR A 22 -4.09 -12.12 9.48
CA THR A 22 -2.70 -12.42 9.15
C THR A 22 -1.94 -13.03 10.33
N PHE A 23 -2.22 -12.57 11.56
CA PHE A 23 -1.41 -12.90 12.73
C PHE A 23 -2.22 -13.48 13.89
N ASN A 24 -3.54 -13.59 13.77
CA ASN A 24 -4.45 -13.98 14.85
C ASN A 24 -4.21 -13.16 16.13
N ALA A 25 -3.95 -11.86 15.96
CA ALA A 25 -3.58 -10.94 17.03
C ALA A 25 -4.58 -9.78 17.11
N ASP A 26 -4.94 -9.40 18.34
CA ASP A 26 -5.61 -8.13 18.60
C ASP A 26 -4.61 -6.97 18.63
N LEU A 27 -5.10 -5.73 18.53
CA LEU A 27 -4.24 -4.55 18.49
C LEU A 27 -3.30 -4.47 19.70
N ASN A 28 -3.82 -4.72 20.91
CA ASN A 28 -3.06 -4.59 22.16
C ASN A 28 -1.92 -5.62 22.26
N ASP A 29 -2.10 -6.80 21.67
CA ASP A 29 -1.13 -7.91 21.73
C ASP A 29 -0.21 -7.94 20.50
N SER A 30 -0.51 -7.13 19.49
CA SER A 30 0.29 -7.05 18.27
C SER A 30 1.60 -6.29 18.45
N THR A 31 2.65 -6.81 17.81
CA THR A 31 3.98 -6.18 17.74
C THR A 31 4.01 -5.03 16.72
N ILE A 32 4.99 -4.14 16.84
CA ILE A 32 5.25 -3.07 15.85
C ILE A 32 5.44 -3.67 14.44
N TYR A 33 6.12 -4.81 14.33
CA TYR A 33 6.33 -5.49 13.05
C TYR A 33 5.02 -5.96 12.42
N GLN A 34 4.12 -6.55 13.21
CA GLN A 34 2.81 -7.00 12.72
C GLN A 34 1.97 -5.82 12.25
N ARG A 35 1.91 -4.75 13.05
CA ARG A 35 1.22 -3.51 12.70
C ARG A 35 1.77 -2.89 11.41
N TYR A 36 3.09 -2.81 11.29
CA TYR A 36 3.76 -2.30 10.08
C TYR A 36 3.44 -3.16 8.85
N THR A 37 3.50 -4.49 9.00
CA THR A 37 3.21 -5.44 7.92
C THR A 37 1.79 -5.27 7.41
N VAL A 38 0.79 -5.25 8.30
CA VAL A 38 -0.61 -5.06 7.90
C VAL A 38 -0.83 -3.72 7.22
N LEU A 39 -0.26 -2.63 7.75
CA LEU A 39 -0.36 -1.31 7.11
C LEU A 39 0.24 -1.32 5.69
N ALA A 40 1.43 -1.89 5.54
CA ALA A 40 2.11 -1.98 4.26
C ALA A 40 1.30 -2.81 3.24
N THR A 41 0.73 -3.94 3.67
CA THR A 41 -0.11 -4.78 2.83
C THR A 41 -1.39 -4.06 2.39
N LEU A 42 -2.08 -3.38 3.30
CA LEU A 42 -3.29 -2.62 2.96
C LEU A 42 -2.97 -1.49 1.98
N LEU A 43 -1.85 -0.79 2.17
CA LEU A 43 -1.43 0.27 1.26
C LEU A 43 -1.08 -0.27 -0.14
N ASP A 44 -0.35 -1.38 -0.22
CA ASP A 44 0.01 -2.04 -1.48
C ASP A 44 -1.21 -2.50 -2.29
N GLN A 45 -2.21 -3.07 -1.61
CA GLN A 45 -3.49 -3.44 -2.22
C GLN A 45 -4.21 -2.22 -2.83
N ASN A 46 -4.17 -1.07 -2.17
CA ASN A 46 -4.79 0.16 -2.70
C ASN A 46 -4.00 0.75 -3.89
N LEU A 47 -2.69 0.52 -3.97
CA LEU A 47 -1.85 0.97 -5.10
C LEU A 47 -1.92 0.05 -6.32
N THR A 48 -2.34 -1.20 -6.13
CA THR A 48 -2.38 -2.23 -7.19
C THR A 48 -3.28 -1.81 -8.35
N ASP A 49 -4.46 -1.24 -8.06
CA ASP A 49 -5.41 -0.81 -9.10
C ASP A 49 -4.80 0.28 -10.01
N ASP A 50 -4.09 1.25 -9.43
CA ASP A 50 -3.44 2.33 -10.18
C ASP A 50 -2.23 1.83 -10.99
N PHE A 51 -1.48 0.87 -10.44
CA PHE A 51 -0.40 0.21 -11.15
C PHE A 51 -0.92 -0.57 -12.37
N GLU A 52 -1.98 -1.35 -12.21
CA GLU A 52 -2.61 -2.08 -13.31
C GLU A 52 -3.17 -1.15 -14.38
N LYS A 53 -3.85 -0.07 -13.97
CA LYS A 53 -4.38 0.95 -14.88
C LYS A 53 -3.27 1.60 -15.71
N THR A 54 -2.15 1.96 -15.07
CA THR A 54 -0.99 2.54 -15.74
C THR A 54 -0.39 1.54 -16.73
N THR A 55 -0.17 0.30 -16.29
CA THR A 55 0.38 -0.78 -17.12
C THR A 55 -0.48 -1.05 -18.35
N ARG A 56 -1.80 -1.12 -18.16
CA ARG A 56 -2.79 -1.31 -19.23
C ARG A 56 -2.77 -0.16 -20.22
N THR A 57 -2.81 1.08 -19.73
CA THR A 57 -2.79 2.28 -20.56
C THR A 57 -1.55 2.34 -21.45
N VAL A 58 -0.38 2.04 -20.88
CA VAL A 58 0.89 2.02 -21.62
C VAL A 58 0.88 0.94 -22.71
N LYS A 59 0.30 -0.23 -22.43
CA LYS A 59 0.18 -1.34 -23.38
C LYS A 59 -0.81 -1.01 -24.51
N GLU A 60 -2.03 -0.61 -24.17
CA GLU A 60 -3.12 -0.34 -25.13
C GLU A 60 -2.78 0.80 -26.08
N LYS A 61 -2.13 1.85 -25.57
CA LYS A 61 -1.71 3.00 -26.37
C LYS A 61 -0.36 2.80 -27.06
N ASN A 62 0.27 1.63 -26.92
CA ASN A 62 1.59 1.31 -27.45
C ASN A 62 2.64 2.41 -27.17
N LEU A 63 2.66 2.92 -25.93
CA LEU A 63 3.55 4.03 -25.57
C LEU A 63 5.00 3.54 -25.48
N LYS A 64 5.93 4.36 -25.99
CA LYS A 64 7.36 4.11 -25.85
C LYS A 64 7.75 4.10 -24.36
N LYS A 65 8.46 3.06 -23.92
CA LYS A 65 8.98 2.92 -22.56
C LYS A 65 10.47 3.25 -22.51
N THR A 66 10.88 4.07 -21.56
CA THR A 66 12.30 4.24 -21.20
C THR A 66 12.64 3.26 -20.09
N ILE A 67 13.71 2.49 -20.26
CA ILE A 67 14.19 1.52 -19.26
C ILE A 67 15.49 2.09 -18.68
N TYR A 68 15.47 2.41 -17.38
CA TYR A 68 16.60 3.01 -16.68
C TYR A 68 17.46 1.92 -16.01
N PHE A 69 18.70 1.77 -16.45
CA PHE A 69 19.68 0.84 -15.88
C PHE A 69 20.61 1.59 -14.92
N SER A 70 20.74 1.08 -13.71
CA SER A 70 21.64 1.62 -12.67
C SER A 70 22.31 0.47 -11.94
N MET A 71 23.54 0.70 -11.47
CA MET A 71 24.23 -0.23 -10.58
C MET A 71 23.57 -0.32 -9.22
N GLU A 72 22.92 0.75 -8.76
CA GLU A 72 22.33 0.84 -7.44
C GLU A 72 21.02 1.62 -7.44
N PHE A 73 20.12 1.24 -6.53
CA PHE A 73 18.88 1.95 -6.21
C PHE A 73 18.72 2.02 -4.68
N LEU A 74 18.86 3.23 -4.12
CA LEU A 74 18.73 3.47 -2.68
C LEU A 74 17.30 3.95 -2.35
N MET A 75 16.34 3.03 -2.38
CA MET A 75 14.92 3.36 -2.21
C MET A 75 14.56 3.88 -0.80
N GLY A 76 15.31 3.48 0.23
CA GLY A 76 15.01 3.84 1.61
C GLY A 76 13.70 3.22 2.13
N ARG A 77 13.06 3.88 3.10
CA ARG A 77 11.77 3.42 3.67
C ARG A 77 10.62 4.01 2.87
N MET A 78 9.79 3.14 2.30
CA MET A 78 8.74 3.57 1.36
C MET A 78 7.42 3.95 2.02
N ILE A 79 7.13 3.48 3.25
CA ILE A 79 5.76 3.56 3.80
C ILE A 79 5.22 5.00 3.88
N THR A 80 6.00 5.93 4.41
CA THR A 80 5.60 7.33 4.57
C THR A 80 5.39 8.00 3.21
N ASN A 81 6.31 7.74 2.28
CA ASN A 81 6.27 8.30 0.93
C ASN A 81 5.05 7.79 0.16
N ASN A 82 4.78 6.48 0.25
CA ASN A 82 3.62 5.87 -0.39
C ASN A 82 2.30 6.39 0.20
N LEU A 83 2.22 6.57 1.51
CA LEU A 83 1.03 7.14 2.17
C LEU A 83 0.78 8.60 1.74
N GLN A 84 1.83 9.40 1.63
CA GLN A 84 1.72 10.79 1.18
C GLN A 84 1.30 10.88 -0.29
N ASN A 85 1.96 10.14 -1.18
CA ASN A 85 1.69 10.19 -2.61
C ASN A 85 0.33 9.60 -3.00
N SER A 86 -0.18 8.65 -2.21
CA SER A 86 -1.54 8.11 -2.37
C SER A 86 -2.63 8.97 -1.72
N GLY A 87 -2.26 10.00 -0.94
CA GLY A 87 -3.20 10.88 -0.25
C GLY A 87 -3.83 10.27 1.01
N TYR A 88 -3.35 9.12 1.48
CA TYR A 88 -3.89 8.42 2.66
C TYR A 88 -3.17 8.75 3.97
N TYR A 89 -2.14 9.61 3.94
CA TYR A 89 -1.33 9.92 5.12
C TYR A 89 -2.15 10.40 6.33
N ASP A 90 -3.13 11.28 6.11
CA ASP A 90 -3.95 11.84 7.20
C ASP A 90 -5.10 10.92 7.65
N VAL A 91 -5.32 9.81 6.93
CA VAL A 91 -6.36 8.82 7.23
C VAL A 91 -5.88 7.77 8.23
N VAL A 92 -4.60 7.41 8.14
CA VAL A 92 -3.94 6.31 8.86
C VAL A 92 -3.56 6.67 10.29
#